data_AF-A0A377XDA6-F1
#
_entry.id   AF-A0A377XDA6-F1
#
_cell.length_a   1.000
_cell.length_b   1.000
_cell.length_c   1.000
_cell.angle_alpha   90.00
_cell.angle_beta   90.00
_cell.angle_gamma   90.00
#
_symmetry.space_group_name_H-M   'P 1'
#
loop_
_entity.id
_entity.type
_entity.pdbx_description
1 polymer ?
#
loop_
_entity_poly.entity_id
_entity_poly.type
_entity_poly.pdbx_seq_one_letter_code
_entity_poly.pdbx_strand_id
1 'polypeptide(L)'
;MVVRKTSHAVAERFQLKDRGYIREGYWADLVVIDPFSHQQIIREDVAYKCGWSPFEGRILSGGAVDMTLVNGHVIWNGRTIQQKYGLPLEFCR
;
A
#
# COMPACT_ATOMS: atom_id res chain seq x y z
N MET A 1 -0.84 2.72 15.80
CA MET A 1 0.64 2.64 15.76
C MET A 1 1.18 2.41 14.34
N VAL A 2 0.67 1.42 13.60
CA VAL A 2 1.15 1.06 12.24
C VAL A 2 1.10 2.25 11.27
N VAL A 3 -0.08 2.86 11.08
CA VAL A 3 -0.28 4.00 10.16
C VAL A 3 0.71 5.14 10.40
N ARG A 4 1.00 5.47 11.67
CA ARG A 4 1.97 6.52 12.00
C ARG A 4 3.37 6.16 11.50
N LYS A 5 3.79 4.91 11.67
CA LYS A 5 5.16 4.47 11.34
C LYS A 5 5.35 4.20 9.84
N THR A 6 4.30 3.82 9.13
CA THR A 6 4.36 3.49 7.70
C THR A 6 4.01 4.67 6.79
N SER A 7 3.27 5.67 7.29
CA SER A 7 2.72 6.75 6.47
C SER A 7 3.00 8.13 7.07
N HIS A 8 2.42 8.48 8.22
CA HIS A 8 2.49 9.85 8.76
C HIS A 8 3.93 10.31 9.07
N ALA A 9 4.68 9.52 9.83
CA ALA A 9 6.04 9.87 10.23
C ALA A 9 7.00 9.87 9.02
N VAL A 10 6.72 9.07 7.99
CA VAL A 10 7.48 9.08 6.74
C VAL A 10 7.22 10.39 5.99
N ALA A 11 5.95 10.77 5.83
CA ALA A 11 5.57 12.02 5.19
C ALA A 11 6.15 13.24 5.89
N GLU A 12 6.10 13.27 7.23
CA GLU A 12 6.73 14.33 8.04
C GLU A 12 8.25 14.34 7.90
N ARG A 13 8.90 13.17 8.03
CA ARG A 13 10.36 13.06 8.05
C ARG A 13 11.00 13.52 6.75
N PHE A 14 10.33 13.24 5.64
CA PHE A 14 10.77 13.61 4.30
C PHE A 14 10.11 14.89 3.77
N GLN A 15 9.17 15.49 4.51
CA GLN A 15 8.42 16.69 4.11
C GLN A 15 7.67 16.50 2.78
N LEU A 16 6.98 15.36 2.64
CA LEU A 16 6.16 15.07 1.48
C LEU A 16 4.99 16.04 1.40
N LYS A 17 4.81 16.65 0.22
CA LYS A 17 3.72 17.57 -0.05
C LYS A 17 2.42 16.80 -0.26
N ASP A 18 1.38 17.19 0.48
CA ASP A 18 -0.01 16.74 0.35
C ASP A 18 -0.20 15.21 0.34
N ARG A 19 0.66 14.45 1.05
CA ARG A 19 0.62 12.98 1.11
C ARG A 19 0.79 12.45 2.53
N GLY A 20 0.42 11.18 2.71
CA GLY A 20 0.62 10.43 3.95
C GLY A 20 -0.44 10.65 5.03
N TYR A 21 -1.48 11.43 4.75
CA TYR A 21 -2.63 11.66 5.63
C TYR A 21 -3.94 11.59 4.84
N ILE A 22 -5.03 11.18 5.49
CA ILE A 22 -6.38 11.27 4.93
C ILE A 22 -6.94 12.65 5.32
N ARG A 23 -6.80 13.62 4.42
CA ARG A 23 -7.23 15.01 4.60
C ARG A 23 -7.75 15.56 3.28
N GLU A 24 -8.64 16.53 3.36
CA GLU A 24 -9.08 17.27 2.16
C GLU A 24 -7.89 17.94 1.48
N GLY A 25 -7.87 17.91 0.15
CA GLY A 25 -6.77 18.45 -0.67
C GLY A 25 -5.54 17.53 -0.80
N TYR A 26 -5.45 16.43 -0.05
CA TYR A 26 -4.34 15.49 -0.17
C TYR A 26 -4.56 14.50 -1.32
N TRP A 27 -3.45 13.95 -1.83
CA TRP A 27 -3.51 12.88 -2.82
C TRP A 27 -4.22 11.66 -2.26
N ALA A 28 -5.11 11.08 -3.06
CA ALA A 28 -5.85 9.86 -2.72
C ALA A 28 -4.97 8.60 -2.90
N ASP A 29 -3.91 8.53 -2.10
CA ASP A 29 -3.09 7.32 -1.91
C ASP A 29 -3.63 6.56 -0.69
N LEU A 30 -4.45 5.55 -0.97
CA LEU A 30 -5.21 4.86 0.07
C LEU A 30 -5.01 3.35 -0.05
N VAL A 31 -5.08 2.68 1.10
CA VAL A 31 -5.14 1.22 1.17
C VAL A 31 -6.34 0.83 2.01
N VAL A 32 -7.13 -0.11 1.50
CA VAL A 32 -8.23 -0.76 2.23
C VAL A 32 -7.76 -2.15 2.61
N ILE A 33 -7.87 -2.45 3.91
CA ILE A 33 -7.42 -3.71 4.50
C ILE A 33 -8.63 -4.34 5.17
N ASP A 34 -8.86 -5.63 4.93
CA ASP A 34 -9.76 -6.42 5.75
C ASP A 34 -8.97 -6.95 6.96
N PRO A 35 -9.15 -6.41 8.18
CA PRO A 35 -8.34 -6.78 9.33
C PRO A 35 -8.62 -8.19 9.86
N PHE A 36 -9.72 -8.83 9.45
CA PHE A 36 -10.13 -10.16 9.92
C PHE A 36 -9.67 -11.29 8.98
N SER A 37 -9.25 -10.92 7.77
CA SER A 37 -8.71 -11.88 6.79
C SER A 37 -7.34 -12.43 7.20
N HIS A 38 -7.10 -13.66 6.76
CA HIS A 38 -5.84 -14.37 6.92
C HIS A 38 -5.33 -14.74 5.53
N GLN A 39 -4.07 -14.44 5.24
CA GLN A 39 -3.49 -14.71 3.92
C GLN A 39 -2.33 -15.68 4.05
N GLN A 40 -2.43 -16.84 3.41
CA GLN A 40 -1.29 -17.72 3.23
C GLN A 40 -0.42 -17.20 2.09
N ILE A 41 0.89 -17.06 2.33
CA ILE A 41 1.83 -16.64 1.30
C ILE A 41 2.27 -17.88 0.53
N ILE A 42 1.75 -18.03 -0.68
CA ILE A 42 2.15 -19.05 -1.64
C ILE A 42 2.89 -18.40 -2.81
N ARG A 43 3.78 -19.16 -3.44
CA ARG A 43 4.68 -18.64 -4.48
C ARG A 43 3.91 -18.14 -5.70
N GLU A 44 2.81 -18.80 -6.02
CA GLU A 44 1.95 -18.54 -7.18
C GLU A 44 1.28 -17.16 -7.12
N ASP A 45 1.04 -16.65 -5.91
CA ASP A 45 0.39 -15.35 -5.67
C ASP A 45 1.40 -14.18 -5.60
N VAL A 46 2.71 -14.48 -5.67
CA VAL A 46 3.76 -13.46 -5.54
C VAL A 46 3.89 -12.66 -6.84
N ALA A 47 3.42 -11.40 -6.82
CA ALA A 47 3.51 -10.49 -7.96
C ALA A 47 4.94 -9.93 -8.24
N TYR A 48 5.94 -10.26 -7.42
CA TYR A 48 7.31 -9.80 -7.65
C TYR A 48 7.95 -10.51 -8.86
N LYS A 49 8.76 -9.77 -9.64
CA LYS A 49 9.48 -10.34 -10.79
C LYS A 49 10.39 -11.52 -10.44
N CYS A 50 10.93 -11.57 -9.22
CA CYS A 50 11.78 -12.68 -8.77
C CYS A 50 10.98 -13.97 -8.46
N GLY A 51 9.65 -13.87 -8.36
CA GLY A 51 8.76 -15.02 -8.16
C GLY A 51 8.96 -15.75 -6.83
N TRP A 52 9.46 -15.07 -5.80
CA TRP A 52 9.60 -15.65 -4.46
C TRP A 52 9.39 -14.62 -3.34
N SER A 53 9.04 -15.10 -2.15
CA SER A 53 8.89 -14.31 -0.92
C SER A 53 9.59 -14.96 0.27
N PRO A 54 10.26 -14.20 1.15
CA PRO A 54 10.84 -14.74 2.39
C PRO A 54 9.76 -15.24 3.38
N PHE A 55 8.49 -14.94 3.12
CA PHE A 55 7.36 -15.35 3.93
C PHE A 55 6.60 -16.56 3.35
N GLU A 56 7.08 -17.19 2.27
CA GLU A 56 6.46 -18.39 1.70
C GLU A 56 6.12 -19.46 2.77
N GLY A 57 4.92 -20.02 2.67
CA GLY A 57 4.37 -21.00 3.62
C GLY A 57 3.81 -20.41 4.91
N ARG A 58 4.02 -19.11 5.19
CA ARG A 58 3.44 -18.46 6.39
C ARG A 58 2.00 -18.02 6.14
N ILE A 59 1.21 -18.04 7.21
CA ILE A 59 -0.10 -17.38 7.28
C ILE A 59 0.09 -16.03 7.96
N LEU A 60 -0.19 -14.95 7.25
CA LEU A 60 -0.20 -13.61 7.82
C LEU A 60 -1.58 -13.33 8.42
N SER A 61 -1.58 -13.05 9.72
CA SER A 61 -2.72 -12.55 10.48
C SER A 61 -2.63 -11.04 10.66
N GLY A 62 -3.77 -10.34 10.74
CA GLY A 62 -3.82 -8.89 10.89
C GLY A 62 -4.21 -8.14 9.61
N GLY A 63 -4.66 -8.90 8.61
CA GLY A 63 -5.40 -8.42 7.46
C GLY A 63 -4.67 -8.51 6.13
N ALA A 64 -5.46 -8.68 5.07
CA ALA A 64 -5.05 -8.69 3.68
C ALA A 64 -5.48 -7.38 3.01
N VAL A 65 -4.73 -6.99 1.99
CA VAL A 65 -5.02 -5.79 1.21
C VAL A 65 -6.14 -6.11 0.21
N ASP A 66 -7.31 -5.51 0.45
CA ASP A 66 -8.47 -5.65 -0.44
C ASP A 66 -8.37 -4.70 -1.63
N MET A 67 -7.91 -3.47 -1.39
CA MET A 67 -7.83 -2.46 -2.44
C MET A 67 -6.71 -1.46 -2.20
N THR A 68 -6.06 -1.02 -3.28
CA THR A 68 -5.07 0.04 -3.24
C THR A 68 -5.39 1.10 -4.29
N LEU A 69 -5.40 2.35 -3.86
CA LEU A 69 -5.52 3.53 -4.72
C LEU A 69 -4.21 4.28 -4.74
N VAL A 70 -3.80 4.72 -5.92
CA VAL A 70 -2.66 5.62 -6.12
C VAL A 70 -3.15 6.81 -6.91
N ASN A 71 -2.98 8.02 -6.37
CA ASN A 71 -3.47 9.25 -6.98
C ASN A 71 -4.97 9.17 -7.36
N GLY A 72 -5.79 8.52 -6.54
CA GLY A 72 -7.23 8.34 -6.76
C GLY A 72 -7.62 7.22 -7.74
N HIS A 73 -6.66 6.52 -8.32
CA HIS A 73 -6.92 5.42 -9.26
C HIS A 73 -6.72 4.07 -8.58
N VAL A 74 -7.68 3.16 -8.75
CA VAL A 74 -7.58 1.78 -8.23
C VAL A 74 -6.52 1.02 -9.01
N ILE A 75 -5.40 0.69 -8.35
CA ILE A 75 -4.31 -0.09 -8.95
C ILE A 75 -4.34 -1.56 -8.53
N TRP A 76 -5.05 -1.88 -7.44
CA TRP A 76 -5.24 -3.23 -6.93
C TRP A 76 -6.66 -3.36 -6.42
N ASN A 77 -7.34 -4.43 -6.80
CA ASN A 77 -8.73 -4.73 -6.45
C ASN A 77 -8.88 -6.10 -5.76
N GLY A 78 -7.83 -6.57 -5.10
CA GLY A 78 -7.81 -7.88 -4.44
C GLY A 78 -7.40 -9.04 -5.35
N ARG A 79 -7.29 -8.82 -6.67
CA ARG A 79 -7.00 -9.89 -7.64
C ARG A 79 -5.98 -9.53 -8.69
N THR A 80 -6.03 -8.31 -9.21
CA THR A 80 -5.22 -7.93 -10.37
C THR A 80 -4.59 -6.56 -10.17
N ILE A 81 -3.35 -6.43 -10.61
CA ILE A 81 -2.64 -5.16 -10.66
C ILE A 81 -3.00 -4.45 -11.98
N GLN A 82 -3.51 -3.23 -11.87
CA GLN A 82 -3.87 -2.40 -13.02
C GLN A 82 -2.73 -1.46 -13.45
N GLN A 83 -3.03 -0.58 -14.40
CA GLN A 83 -2.11 0.38 -14.99
C GLN A 83 -1.39 1.24 -13.94
N LYS A 84 -0.15 1.63 -14.23
CA LYS A 84 0.69 2.41 -13.31
C LYS A 84 0.36 3.89 -13.40
N TYR A 85 -0.24 4.45 -12.36
CA TYR A 85 -0.56 5.88 -12.23
C TYR A 85 0.42 6.66 -11.35
N GLY A 86 1.68 6.18 -11.25
CA GLY A 86 2.69 6.81 -10.41
C GLY A 86 3.12 8.19 -10.92
N LEU A 87 3.30 9.14 -10.00
CA LEU A 87 3.84 10.46 -10.27
C LEU A 87 5.05 10.72 -9.34
N PRO A 88 6.02 11.57 -9.74
CA PRO A 88 7.09 11.98 -8.86
C PRO A 88 6.57 12.61 -7.56
N LEU A 89 7.27 12.38 -6.45
CA LEU A 89 6.94 13.01 -5.17
C LEU A 89 7.38 14.48 -5.18
N GLU A 90 6.54 15.34 -4.62
CA GLU A 90 6.86 16.73 -4.32
C GLU A 90 7.19 16.90 -2.83
N PHE A 91 8.06 17.87 -2.52
CA PHE A 91 8.58 18.10 -1.18
C PHE A 91 8.44 19.59 -0.81
N CYS A 92 7.99 19.90 0.40
CA CYS A 92 7.72 21.27 0.88
C CYS A 92 8.98 22.08 1.28
N ARG A 93 10.07 21.95 0.52
CA ARG A 93 11.35 22.62 0.83
C ARG A 93 11.27 24.14 0.89
#